data_AF-A0A7J4V581-F1
#
_entry.id   AF-A0A7J4V581-F1
#
_cell.length_a   1.000
_cell.length_b   1.000
_cell.length_c   1.000
_cell.angle_alpha   90.00
_cell.angle_beta   90.00
_cell.angle_gamma   90.00
#
_symmetry.space_group_name_H-M   'P 1'
#
loop_
_entity.id
_entity.type
_entity.pdbx_description
1 polymer ?
#
loop_
_entity_poly.entity_id
_entity_poly.type
_entity_poly.pdbx_seq_one_letter_code
_entity_poly.pdbx_strand_id
1 'polypeptide(L)'
;MDIDSFLDRELGAQQKGKAEPEASGETAALLSSIQYLLAQKQFDQIEASYDSLWKKVSQSGFSWDRSLYDELVTIHGQIARETAPAFQDASKKIQIMRQMVAQARTLLSARQVDGAAKLQNEVAAMMAEIPGLFFQEKKAMEKEVLRLQRDVHDAQSAADLQKVSMLQREIMQQSARLRPFLLSGNVAAATQQYARLLSLYQQLPPGFLGIKLGLGREMAEMYKSLAIQQEIERLRQQLNPIAQRRFGALQQPSHPVAERHRRQARELLAGKEYDAALAQVNALLSLIPDDQEGRDMLERIQAAKRVA
;
A
#
# COMPACT_ATOMS: atom_id res chain seq x y z
N MET A 1 12.39 -15.05 54.28
CA MET A 1 11.98 -15.86 55.43
C MET A 1 10.72 -16.58 55.01
N ASP A 2 10.61 -17.87 55.32
CA ASP A 2 9.41 -18.65 55.02
C ASP A 2 8.28 -18.13 55.90
N ILE A 3 7.14 -17.76 55.32
CA ILE A 3 6.03 -17.13 56.07
C ILE A 3 5.57 -18.08 57.18
N ASP A 4 5.52 -19.37 56.89
CA ASP A 4 5.21 -20.43 57.85
C ASP A 4 6.20 -20.44 59.03
N SER A 5 7.51 -20.32 58.76
CA SER A 5 8.54 -20.30 59.81
C SER A 5 8.50 -19.06 60.72
N PHE A 6 8.00 -17.93 60.19
CA PHE A 6 7.81 -16.70 60.96
C PHE A 6 6.55 -16.80 61.83
N LEU A 7 5.45 -17.29 61.26
CA LEU A 7 4.18 -17.46 61.95
C LEU A 7 4.32 -18.47 63.11
N ASP A 8 5.04 -19.58 62.92
CA ASP A 8 5.34 -20.56 63.98
C ASP A 8 6.10 -19.94 65.17
N ARG A 9 6.99 -18.98 64.89
CA ARG A 9 7.82 -18.32 65.90
C ARG A 9 7.03 -17.33 66.76
N GLU A 10 6.11 -16.59 66.16
CA GLU A 10 5.26 -15.63 66.86
C GLU A 10 4.24 -16.34 67.77
N LEU A 11 3.66 -17.46 67.31
CA LEU A 11 2.72 -18.26 68.11
C LEU A 11 3.41 -18.91 69.33
N GLY A 12 4.69 -19.30 69.19
CA GLY A 12 5.51 -19.81 70.29
C GLY A 12 5.91 -18.75 71.32
N ALA A 13 5.97 -17.47 70.95
CA ALA A 13 6.36 -16.37 71.84
C ALA A 13 5.22 -15.90 72.77
N GLN A 14 3.96 -16.04 72.35
CA GLN A 14 2.79 -15.59 73.13
C GLN A 14 2.35 -16.53 74.25
N GLN A 15 2.76 -17.81 74.26
CA GLN A 15 2.40 -18.75 75.34
C GLN A 15 2.97 -18.37 76.73
N LYS A 16 3.74 -17.28 76.86
CA LYS A 16 4.34 -16.82 78.12
C LYS A 16 3.80 -15.51 78.72
N GLY A 17 2.74 -14.89 78.18
CA GLY A 17 2.24 -13.63 78.73
C GLY A 17 0.75 -13.39 78.50
N LYS A 18 0.04 -13.05 79.58
CA LYS A 18 -1.40 -12.79 79.67
C LYS A 18 -1.98 -11.77 78.66
N ALA A 19 -3.28 -11.96 78.46
CA ALA A 19 -4.35 -11.10 77.91
C ALA A 19 -4.65 -11.30 76.43
N GLU A 20 -5.88 -11.74 76.15
CA GLU A 20 -6.55 -11.65 74.84
C GLU A 20 -6.96 -10.18 74.59
N PRO A 21 -6.52 -9.57 73.49
CA PRO A 21 -7.25 -8.49 72.85
C PRO A 21 -7.83 -9.02 71.54
N GLU A 22 -9.05 -8.61 71.23
CA GLU A 22 -9.69 -8.87 69.94
C GLU A 22 -8.77 -8.41 68.80
N ALA A 23 -8.52 -9.29 67.83
CA ALA A 23 -7.92 -8.92 66.56
C ALA A 23 -8.60 -7.64 66.05
N SER A 24 -7.81 -6.58 65.81
CA SER A 24 -8.37 -5.26 65.49
C SER A 24 -9.35 -5.39 64.32
N GLY A 25 -10.55 -4.81 64.41
CA GLY A 25 -11.60 -4.99 63.39
C GLY A 25 -11.16 -4.65 61.95
N GLU A 26 -10.06 -3.93 61.80
CA GLU A 26 -9.40 -3.66 60.52
C GLU A 26 -8.67 -4.86 59.90
N THR A 27 -8.10 -5.80 60.67
CA THR A 27 -7.51 -7.03 60.12
C THR A 27 -8.59 -7.98 59.64
N ALA A 28 -9.69 -8.11 60.38
CA ALA A 28 -10.87 -8.87 59.97
C ALA A 28 -11.50 -8.31 58.68
N ALA A 29 -11.54 -6.98 58.54
CA ALA A 29 -12.00 -6.33 57.31
C ALA A 29 -11.08 -6.60 56.11
N LEU A 30 -9.76 -6.61 56.31
CA LEU A 30 -8.79 -6.94 55.27
C LEU A 30 -8.87 -8.42 54.86
N LEU A 31 -9.03 -9.34 55.82
CA LEU A 31 -9.22 -10.77 55.55
C LEU A 31 -10.52 -11.01 54.76
N SER A 32 -11.62 -10.36 55.15
CA SER A 32 -12.91 -10.43 54.43
C SER A 32 -12.81 -9.85 53.01
N SER A 33 -12.07 -8.75 52.86
CA SER A 33 -11.80 -8.15 51.54
C SER A 33 -11.00 -9.10 50.65
N ILE A 34 -9.96 -9.74 51.16
CA ILE A 34 -9.15 -10.71 50.41
C ILE A 34 -9.99 -11.90 49.97
N GLN A 35 -10.86 -12.44 50.84
CA GLN A 35 -11.78 -13.53 50.47
C GLN A 35 -12.75 -13.12 49.36
N TYR A 36 -13.30 -11.89 49.42
CA TYR A 36 -14.15 -11.35 48.36
C TYR A 36 -13.38 -11.20 47.04
N LEU A 37 -12.16 -10.66 47.08
CA LEU A 37 -11.32 -10.45 45.91
C LEU A 37 -10.85 -11.78 45.28
N LEU A 38 -10.59 -12.79 46.11
CA LEU A 38 -10.33 -14.17 45.67
C LEU A 38 -11.53 -14.74 44.91
N ALA A 39 -12.74 -14.57 45.42
CA ALA A 39 -13.96 -15.01 44.74
C ALA A 39 -14.16 -14.31 43.38
N GLN A 40 -13.74 -13.04 43.27
CA GLN A 40 -13.82 -12.24 42.04
C GLN A 40 -12.59 -12.40 41.12
N LYS A 41 -11.58 -13.18 41.52
CA LYS A 41 -10.32 -13.38 40.79
C LYS A 41 -9.58 -12.08 40.45
N GLN A 42 -9.71 -11.07 41.31
CA GLN A 42 -9.05 -9.77 41.13
C GLN A 42 -7.64 -9.78 41.74
N PHE A 43 -6.74 -10.55 41.13
CA PHE A 43 -5.42 -10.85 41.69
C PHE A 43 -4.55 -9.63 42.00
N ASP A 44 -4.61 -8.57 41.17
CA ASP A 44 -3.84 -7.34 41.41
C ASP A 44 -4.29 -6.62 42.70
N GLN A 45 -5.57 -6.72 43.05
CA GLN A 45 -6.12 -6.15 44.29
C GLN A 45 -5.89 -7.07 45.50
N ILE A 46 -5.84 -8.39 45.28
CA ILE A 46 -5.50 -9.38 46.31
C ILE A 46 -4.08 -9.12 46.82
N GLU A 47 -3.11 -8.91 45.92
CA GLU A 47 -1.73 -8.64 46.29
C GLU A 47 -1.61 -7.38 47.17
N ALA A 48 -2.25 -6.27 46.76
CA ALA A 48 -2.25 -5.03 47.52
C ALA A 48 -2.92 -5.14 48.90
N SER A 49 -4.05 -5.86 48.98
CA SER A 49 -4.76 -6.11 50.24
C SER A 49 -3.98 -7.05 51.16
N TYR A 50 -3.32 -8.06 50.61
CA TYR A 50 -2.48 -9.00 51.34
C TYR A 50 -1.20 -8.32 51.87
N ASP A 51 -0.55 -7.46 51.08
CA ASP A 51 0.56 -6.62 51.53
C ASP A 51 0.16 -5.68 52.66
N SER A 52 -1.03 -5.09 52.57
CA SER A 52 -1.58 -4.19 53.58
C SER A 52 -1.88 -4.93 54.89
N LEU A 53 -2.44 -6.14 54.77
CA LEU A 53 -2.63 -7.06 55.90
C LEU A 53 -1.28 -7.39 56.54
N TRP A 54 -0.30 -7.81 55.75
CA TRP A 54 1.02 -8.20 56.23
C TRP A 54 1.76 -7.04 56.92
N LYS A 55 1.68 -5.83 56.38
CA LYS A 55 2.22 -4.62 57.02
C LYS A 55 1.58 -4.30 58.36
N LYS A 56 0.32 -4.70 58.60
CA LYS A 56 -0.33 -4.51 59.90
C LYS A 56 0.08 -5.60 60.89
N VAL A 57 0.02 -6.86 60.48
CA VAL A 57 0.36 -7.98 61.39
C VAL A 57 1.85 -8.09 61.72
N SER A 58 2.72 -7.45 60.91
CA SER A 58 4.16 -7.34 61.18
C SER A 58 4.57 -6.11 62.00
N GLN A 59 3.63 -5.24 62.40
CA GLN A 59 3.94 -4.09 63.25
C GLN A 59 4.32 -4.53 64.67
N SER A 60 5.31 -3.84 65.24
CA SER A 60 5.73 -4.06 66.63
C SER A 60 4.58 -3.76 67.59
N GLY A 61 4.19 -4.75 68.40
CA GLY A 61 3.08 -4.62 69.37
C GLY A 61 1.74 -5.18 68.89
N PHE A 62 1.68 -5.80 67.71
CA PHE A 62 0.50 -6.53 67.25
C PHE A 62 0.26 -7.80 68.10
N SER A 63 -0.98 -8.02 68.55
CA SER A 63 -1.36 -9.24 69.26
C SER A 63 -1.83 -10.30 68.27
N TRP A 64 -1.06 -11.37 68.14
CA TRP A 64 -1.50 -12.56 67.45
C TRP A 64 -2.53 -13.31 68.29
N ASP A 65 -3.45 -13.99 67.62
CA ASP A 65 -4.28 -15.01 68.23
C ASP A 65 -4.31 -16.24 67.30
N ARG A 66 -4.79 -17.36 67.84
CA ARG A 66 -4.78 -18.64 67.10
C ARG A 66 -5.79 -18.64 65.95
N SER A 67 -6.91 -17.95 66.09
CA SER A 67 -7.92 -17.82 65.03
C SER A 67 -7.40 -17.04 63.82
N LEU A 68 -6.73 -15.92 64.04
CA LEU A 68 -6.12 -15.07 63.02
C LEU A 68 -4.99 -15.82 62.30
N TYR A 69 -4.20 -16.60 63.05
CA TYR A 69 -3.20 -17.48 62.47
C TYR A 69 -3.84 -18.50 61.52
N ASP A 70 -4.86 -19.24 61.99
CA ASP A 70 -5.53 -20.27 61.21
C ASP A 70 -6.23 -19.66 59.96
N GLU A 71 -6.81 -18.47 60.08
CA GLU A 71 -7.39 -17.72 58.96
C GLU A 71 -6.34 -17.26 57.95
N LEU A 72 -5.19 -16.75 58.40
CA LEU A 72 -4.09 -16.33 57.54
C LEU A 72 -3.48 -17.50 56.76
N VAL A 73 -3.26 -18.64 57.42
CA VAL A 73 -2.78 -19.87 56.77
C VAL A 73 -3.80 -20.36 55.73
N THR A 74 -5.09 -20.32 56.06
CA THR A 74 -6.16 -20.73 55.15
C THR A 74 -6.22 -19.83 53.92
N ILE A 75 -6.20 -18.51 54.11
CA ILE A 75 -6.21 -17.54 53.00
C ILE A 75 -4.94 -17.64 52.18
N HIS A 76 -3.76 -17.78 52.80
CA HIS A 76 -2.51 -17.98 52.07
C HIS A 76 -2.55 -19.25 51.21
N GLY A 77 -3.05 -20.36 51.76
CA GLY A 77 -3.26 -21.60 51.02
C GLY A 77 -4.27 -21.47 49.88
N GLN A 78 -5.33 -20.67 50.06
CA GLN A 78 -6.31 -20.37 49.00
C GLN A 78 -5.71 -19.50 47.90
N ILE A 79 -4.98 -18.43 48.25
CA ILE A 79 -4.26 -17.58 47.29
C ILE A 79 -3.31 -18.45 46.46
N ALA A 80 -2.51 -19.30 47.11
CA ALA A 80 -1.58 -20.20 46.42
C ALA A 80 -2.29 -21.16 45.45
N ARG A 81 -3.42 -21.76 45.87
CA ARG A 81 -4.21 -22.67 45.01
C ARG A 81 -4.87 -21.97 43.83
N GLU A 82 -5.43 -20.78 44.03
CA GLU A 82 -6.13 -20.03 42.98
C GLU A 82 -5.16 -19.38 41.99
N THR A 83 -3.96 -19.01 42.44
CA THR A 83 -2.93 -18.38 41.58
C THR A 83 -2.02 -19.40 40.88
N ALA A 84 -1.86 -20.62 41.40
CA ALA A 84 -0.98 -21.64 40.81
C ALA A 84 -1.34 -22.01 39.35
N PRO A 85 -2.62 -22.21 38.96
CA PRO A 85 -2.99 -22.45 37.57
C PRO A 85 -2.67 -21.26 36.67
N ALA A 86 -2.92 -20.03 37.15
CA ALA A 86 -2.57 -18.80 36.42
C ALA A 86 -1.06 -18.69 36.22
N PHE A 87 -0.25 -19.08 37.22
CA PHE A 87 1.21 -19.12 37.13
C PHE A 87 1.70 -20.12 36.09
N GLN A 88 1.12 -21.33 36.08
CA GLN A 88 1.45 -22.34 35.08
C GLN A 88 1.07 -21.91 33.67
N ASP A 89 -0.10 -21.30 33.49
CA ASP A 89 -0.55 -20.79 32.18
C ASP A 89 0.34 -19.66 31.67
N ALA A 90 0.60 -18.64 32.51
CA ALA A 90 1.47 -17.53 32.16
C ALA A 90 2.89 -18.00 31.81
N SER A 91 3.45 -18.94 32.59
CA SER A 91 4.78 -19.51 32.33
C SER A 91 4.84 -20.22 30.97
N LYS A 92 3.82 -21.02 30.63
CA LYS A 92 3.71 -21.66 29.32
C LYS A 92 3.63 -20.63 28.18
N LYS A 93 2.79 -19.60 28.34
CA LYS A 93 2.67 -18.51 27.35
C LYS A 93 4.00 -17.80 27.14
N ILE A 94 4.75 -17.51 28.22
CA ILE A 94 6.08 -16.90 28.14
C ILE A 94 7.06 -17.79 27.38
N GLN A 95 7.05 -19.10 27.63
CA GLN A 95 7.91 -20.03 26.89
C GLN A 95 7.58 -20.08 25.39
N ILE A 96 6.29 -20.13 25.04
CA ILE A 96 5.84 -20.08 23.64
C ILE A 96 6.30 -18.78 22.98
N MET A 97 6.11 -17.64 23.66
CA MET A 97 6.55 -16.35 23.13
C MET A 97 8.06 -16.30 22.91
N ARG A 98 8.88 -16.85 23.81
CA ARG A 98 10.33 -16.95 23.60
C ARG A 98 10.69 -17.77 22.36
N GLN A 99 9.98 -18.89 22.13
CA GLN A 99 10.16 -19.68 20.92
C GLN A 99 9.79 -18.89 19.66
N MET A 100 8.68 -18.16 19.69
CA MET A 100 8.26 -17.30 18.57
C MET A 100 9.24 -16.15 18.32
N VAL A 101 9.80 -15.53 19.37
CA VAL A 101 10.87 -14.53 19.22
C VAL A 101 12.10 -15.14 18.56
N ALA A 102 12.50 -16.36 18.94
CA ALA A 102 13.62 -17.06 18.31
C ALA A 102 13.34 -17.40 16.83
N GLN A 103 12.12 -17.82 16.51
CA GLN A 103 11.68 -18.06 15.14
C GLN A 103 11.69 -16.77 14.31
N ALA A 104 11.15 -15.67 14.86
CA ALA A 104 11.16 -14.37 14.20
C ALA A 104 12.57 -13.89 13.89
N ARG A 105 13.53 -14.07 14.80
CA ARG A 105 14.96 -13.77 14.55
C ARG A 105 15.55 -14.63 13.43
N THR A 106 15.17 -15.90 13.34
CA THR A 106 15.58 -16.78 12.22
C THR A 106 14.97 -16.31 10.89
N LEU A 107 13.73 -15.84 10.88
CA LEU A 107 13.12 -15.25 9.69
C LEU A 107 13.84 -13.96 9.28
N LEU A 108 14.21 -13.11 10.24
CA LEU A 108 14.98 -11.88 9.98
C LEU A 108 16.36 -12.19 9.39
N SER A 109 17.08 -13.21 9.91
CA SER A 109 18.37 -13.61 9.33
C SER A 109 18.23 -14.17 7.91
N ALA A 110 17.10 -14.83 7.62
CA ALA A 110 16.71 -15.26 6.28
C ALA A 110 16.14 -14.13 5.39
N ARG A 111 16.12 -12.88 5.86
CA ARG A 111 15.53 -11.70 5.20
C ARG A 111 14.02 -11.80 4.91
N GLN A 112 13.31 -12.67 5.61
CA GLN A 112 11.86 -12.83 5.52
C GLN A 112 11.16 -11.87 6.50
N VAL A 113 11.18 -10.58 6.18
CA VAL A 113 10.72 -9.51 7.09
C VAL A 113 9.21 -9.62 7.39
N ASP A 114 8.38 -9.89 6.39
CA ASP A 114 6.92 -10.02 6.56
C ASP A 114 6.55 -11.14 7.54
N GLY A 115 7.27 -12.28 7.48
CA GLY A 115 7.07 -13.40 8.39
C GLY A 115 7.45 -13.04 9.82
N ALA A 116 8.57 -12.35 10.01
CA ALA A 116 9.01 -11.88 11.32
C ALA A 116 8.04 -10.85 11.92
N ALA A 117 7.49 -9.93 11.10
CA ALA A 117 6.51 -8.94 11.53
C ALA A 117 5.20 -9.58 12.02
N LYS A 118 4.73 -10.65 11.36
CA LYS A 118 3.57 -11.42 11.83
C LYS A 118 3.80 -12.01 13.21
N LEU A 119 4.92 -12.71 13.40
CA LEU A 119 5.27 -13.29 14.70
C LEU A 119 5.43 -12.22 15.78
N GLN A 120 6.00 -11.06 15.45
CA GLN A 120 6.12 -9.94 16.39
C GLN A 120 4.76 -9.42 16.87
N ASN A 121 3.78 -9.32 15.97
CA ASN A 121 2.41 -8.93 16.32
C ASN A 121 1.72 -9.99 17.20
N GLU A 122 1.89 -11.28 16.89
CA GLU A 122 1.33 -12.37 17.70
C GLU A 122 1.94 -12.41 19.11
N VAL A 123 3.26 -12.21 19.23
CA VAL A 123 3.93 -12.11 20.53
C VAL A 123 3.43 -10.89 21.32
N ALA A 124 3.23 -9.74 20.67
CA ALA A 124 2.69 -8.55 21.32
C ALA A 124 1.25 -8.76 21.83
N ALA A 125 0.42 -9.49 21.07
CA ALA A 125 -0.94 -9.85 21.48
C ALA A 125 -0.92 -10.76 22.72
N MET A 126 -0.10 -11.82 22.72
CA MET A 126 0.06 -12.68 23.89
C MET A 126 0.62 -11.94 25.11
N MET A 127 1.48 -10.94 24.91
CA MET A 127 2.01 -10.11 26.00
C MET A 127 0.91 -9.36 26.75
N ALA A 128 -0.12 -8.90 26.02
CA ALA A 128 -1.25 -8.18 26.60
C ALA A 128 -2.13 -9.09 27.47
N GLU A 129 -2.16 -10.40 27.18
CA GLU A 129 -2.92 -11.39 27.95
C GLU A 129 -2.26 -11.80 29.26
N ILE A 130 -0.98 -11.45 29.49
CA ILE A 130 -0.30 -11.80 30.74
C ILE A 130 -0.79 -10.88 31.87
N PRO A 131 -1.33 -11.45 32.97
CA PRO A 131 -1.80 -10.70 34.13
C PRO A 131 -0.71 -9.81 34.77
N GLY A 132 -1.12 -8.73 35.42
CA GLY A 132 -0.23 -7.74 36.05
C GLY A 132 0.66 -8.33 37.14
N LEU A 133 0.12 -9.29 37.91
CA LEU A 133 0.82 -10.04 38.96
C LEU A 133 2.15 -10.70 38.51
N PHE A 134 2.36 -10.92 37.21
CA PHE A 134 3.61 -11.44 36.64
C PHE A 134 4.60 -10.34 36.25
N PHE A 135 4.70 -9.28 37.07
CA PHE A 135 5.42 -8.07 36.69
C PHE A 135 6.88 -8.34 36.27
N GLN A 136 7.60 -9.22 36.98
CA GLN A 136 9.01 -9.48 36.68
C GLN A 136 9.20 -10.23 35.36
N GLU A 137 8.43 -11.29 35.14
CA GLU A 137 8.47 -12.09 33.93
C GLU A 137 7.99 -11.29 32.73
N LYS A 138 6.91 -10.53 32.91
CA LYS A 138 6.36 -9.62 31.90
C LYS A 138 7.38 -8.56 31.52
N LYS A 139 8.03 -7.90 32.48
CA LYS A 139 9.08 -6.91 32.23
C LYS A 139 10.30 -7.50 31.50
N ALA A 140 10.69 -8.73 31.85
CA ALA A 140 11.78 -9.41 31.16
C ALA A 140 11.42 -9.70 29.69
N MET A 141 10.21 -10.22 29.46
CA MET A 141 9.74 -10.56 28.13
C MET A 141 9.45 -9.31 27.28
N GLU A 142 8.91 -8.24 27.87
CA GLU A 142 8.68 -6.95 27.21
C GLU A 142 9.97 -6.36 26.63
N LYS A 143 11.10 -6.47 27.34
CA LYS A 143 12.41 -6.08 26.80
C LYS A 143 12.78 -6.88 25.55
N GLU A 144 12.45 -8.17 25.50
CA GLU A 144 12.70 -9.01 24.32
C GLU A 144 11.77 -8.63 23.16
N VAL A 145 10.49 -8.34 23.44
CA VAL A 145 9.51 -7.88 22.44
C VAL A 145 9.92 -6.55 21.84
N LEU A 146 10.33 -5.58 22.66
CA LEU A 146 10.80 -4.27 22.19
C LEU A 146 12.06 -4.39 21.32
N ARG A 147 12.99 -5.30 21.69
CA ARG A 147 14.15 -5.60 20.85
C ARG A 147 13.73 -6.20 19.51
N LEU A 148 12.83 -7.19 19.52
CA LEU A 148 12.33 -7.78 18.28
C LEU A 148 11.62 -6.73 17.40
N GLN A 149 10.79 -5.87 17.99
CA GLN A 149 10.12 -4.79 17.26
C GLN A 149 11.11 -3.85 16.58
N ARG A 150 12.18 -3.47 17.29
CA ARG A 150 13.27 -2.69 16.70
C ARG A 150 13.94 -3.45 15.55
N ASP A 151 14.30 -4.71 15.76
CA ASP A 151 14.98 -5.52 14.75
C ASP A 151 14.12 -5.68 13.48
N VAL A 152 12.81 -5.90 13.63
CA VAL A 152 11.85 -5.96 12.52
C VAL A 152 11.76 -4.61 11.81
N HIS A 153 11.69 -3.51 12.56
CA HIS A 153 11.60 -2.16 11.98
C HIS A 153 12.87 -1.78 11.19
N ASP A 154 14.03 -2.10 11.73
CA ASP A 154 15.33 -1.85 11.07
C ASP A 154 15.45 -2.70 9.79
N ALA A 155 15.02 -3.98 9.84
CA ALA A 155 15.00 -4.86 8.68
C ALA A 155 14.00 -4.41 7.60
N GLN A 156 12.82 -3.96 8.00
CA GLN A 156 11.81 -3.39 7.10
C GLN A 156 12.35 -2.14 6.40
N SER A 157 12.96 -1.23 7.17
CA SER A 157 13.56 -0.02 6.62
C SER A 157 14.67 -0.33 5.61
N ALA A 158 15.51 -1.33 5.90
CA ALA A 158 16.55 -1.78 4.98
C ALA A 158 15.96 -2.41 3.70
N ALA A 159 14.91 -3.23 3.82
CA ALA A 159 14.22 -3.84 2.69
C ALA A 159 13.56 -2.77 1.79
N ASP A 160 12.91 -1.78 2.40
CA ASP A 160 12.29 -0.66 1.68
C ASP A 160 13.32 0.20 0.95
N LEU A 161 14.47 0.51 1.58
CA LEU A 161 15.59 1.20 0.94
C LEU A 161 16.11 0.44 -0.29
N GLN A 162 16.27 -0.88 -0.18
CA GLN A 162 16.70 -1.72 -1.30
C GLN A 162 15.65 -1.71 -2.42
N LYS A 163 14.37 -1.85 -2.08
CA LYS A 163 13.25 -1.81 -3.04
C LYS A 163 13.19 -0.48 -3.78
N VAL A 164 13.30 0.63 -3.06
CA VAL A 164 13.35 1.98 -3.64
C VAL A 164 14.54 2.10 -4.60
N SER A 165 15.72 1.64 -4.20
CA SER A 165 16.92 1.71 -5.04
C SER A 165 16.81 0.86 -6.31
N MET A 166 16.11 -0.27 -6.25
CA MET A 166 15.82 -1.08 -7.43
C MET A 166 14.81 -0.39 -8.35
N LEU A 167 13.67 0.03 -7.81
CA LEU A 167 12.62 0.71 -8.58
C LEU A 167 13.12 2.01 -9.20
N GLN A 168 13.90 2.81 -8.48
CA GLN A 168 14.50 4.04 -9.02
C GLN A 168 15.37 3.75 -10.24
N ARG A 169 16.26 2.75 -10.16
CA ARG A 169 17.11 2.36 -11.30
C ARG A 169 16.28 1.89 -12.49
N GLU A 170 15.26 1.08 -12.24
CA GLU A 170 14.37 0.59 -13.29
C GLU A 170 13.58 1.73 -13.95
N ILE A 171 13.02 2.65 -13.16
CA ILE A 171 12.35 3.85 -13.65
C ILE A 171 13.29 4.66 -14.53
N MET A 172 14.52 4.96 -14.09
CA MET A 172 15.50 5.71 -14.90
C MET A 172 15.83 5.00 -16.23
N GLN A 173 15.97 3.66 -16.21
CA GLN A 173 16.20 2.89 -17.43
C GLN A 173 15.01 2.95 -18.40
N GLN A 174 13.78 2.81 -17.90
CA GLN A 174 12.58 2.91 -18.72
C GLN A 174 12.35 4.33 -19.24
N SER A 175 12.66 5.36 -18.45
CA SER A 175 12.65 6.76 -18.88
C SER A 175 13.62 6.99 -20.05
N ALA A 176 14.83 6.43 -19.99
CA ALA A 176 15.78 6.52 -21.10
C ALA A 176 15.26 5.84 -22.38
N ARG A 177 14.54 4.72 -22.25
CA ARG A 177 13.91 4.01 -23.38
C ARG A 177 12.69 4.75 -23.94
N LEU A 178 12.00 5.54 -23.13
CA LEU A 178 10.85 6.34 -23.56
C LEU A 178 11.28 7.55 -24.43
N ARG A 179 12.42 8.16 -24.12
CA ARG A 179 12.91 9.39 -24.81
C ARG A 179 12.94 9.26 -26.34
N PRO A 180 13.49 8.19 -26.96
CA PRO A 180 13.47 8.02 -28.41
C PRO A 180 12.06 8.01 -29.01
N PHE A 181 11.08 7.38 -28.36
CA PHE A 181 9.70 7.34 -28.86
C PHE A 181 9.02 8.71 -28.80
N LEU A 182 9.32 9.51 -27.78
CA LEU A 182 8.86 10.89 -27.68
C LEU A 182 9.47 11.78 -28.77
N LEU A 183 10.74 11.58 -29.11
CA LEU A 183 11.44 12.32 -30.16
C LEU A 183 10.98 11.91 -31.57
N SER A 184 10.74 10.61 -31.79
CA SER A 184 10.29 10.08 -33.08
C SER A 184 8.79 10.31 -33.34
N GLY A 185 8.05 10.86 -32.37
CA GLY A 185 6.61 11.05 -32.46
C GLY A 185 5.81 9.75 -32.54
N ASN A 186 6.37 8.62 -32.08
CA ASN A 186 5.64 7.35 -32.03
C ASN A 186 4.77 7.33 -30.76
N VAL A 187 3.63 8.02 -30.86
CA VAL A 187 2.72 8.27 -29.73
C VAL A 187 2.18 6.99 -29.12
N ALA A 188 1.84 5.98 -29.93
CA ALA A 188 1.32 4.71 -29.46
C ALA A 188 2.33 3.97 -28.57
N ALA A 189 3.58 3.82 -29.05
CA ALA A 189 4.65 3.17 -28.28
C ALA A 189 5.03 3.99 -27.04
N ALA A 190 5.09 5.33 -27.16
CA ALA A 190 5.38 6.22 -26.05
C ALA A 190 4.31 6.14 -24.95
N THR A 191 3.03 6.08 -25.31
CA THR A 191 1.92 5.96 -24.37
C THR A 191 1.99 4.63 -23.60
N GLN A 192 2.25 3.53 -24.30
CA GLN A 192 2.39 2.22 -23.66
C GLN A 192 3.57 2.18 -22.67
N GLN A 193 4.72 2.75 -23.05
CA GLN A 193 5.89 2.77 -22.19
C GLN A 193 5.72 3.73 -20.99
N TYR A 194 5.06 4.87 -21.18
CA TYR A 194 4.75 5.77 -20.09
C TYR A 194 3.81 5.12 -19.05
N ALA A 195 2.82 4.33 -19.48
CA ALA A 195 1.95 3.59 -18.56
C ALA A 195 2.72 2.59 -17.68
N ARG A 196 3.72 1.89 -18.25
CA ARG A 196 4.61 1.00 -17.49
C ARG A 196 5.50 1.78 -16.52
N LEU A 197 6.00 2.94 -16.93
CA LEU A 197 6.76 3.81 -16.05
C LEU A 197 5.92 4.27 -14.84
N LEU A 198 4.64 4.61 -15.09
CA LEU A 198 3.70 5.03 -14.06
C LEU A 198 3.40 3.91 -13.06
N SER A 199 3.25 2.67 -13.51
CA SER A 199 3.02 1.54 -12.61
C SER A 199 4.23 1.24 -11.72
N LEU A 200 5.46 1.41 -12.22
CA LEU A 200 6.68 1.30 -11.41
C LEU A 200 6.76 2.41 -10.36
N TYR A 201 6.42 3.65 -10.74
CA TYR A 201 6.41 4.79 -9.82
C TYR A 201 5.39 4.59 -8.67
N GLN A 202 4.21 4.03 -8.98
CA GLN A 202 3.19 3.74 -7.97
C GLN A 202 3.62 2.66 -6.95
N GLN A 203 4.57 1.78 -7.31
CA GLN A 203 5.08 0.74 -6.41
C GLN A 203 6.12 1.26 -5.39
N LEU A 204 6.54 2.52 -5.49
CA LEU A 204 7.50 3.11 -4.55
C LEU A 204 6.91 3.16 -3.13
N PRO A 205 7.60 2.62 -2.12
CA PRO A 205 7.18 2.69 -0.72
C PRO A 205 6.86 4.12 -0.23
N PRO A 206 5.95 4.29 0.73
CA PRO A 206 5.71 5.57 1.38
C PRO A 206 6.97 6.07 2.14
N GLY A 207 7.03 7.36 2.50
CA GLY A 207 8.14 7.94 3.27
C GLY A 207 9.34 8.45 2.46
N PHE A 208 9.53 7.99 1.22
CA PHE A 208 10.65 8.42 0.35
C PHE A 208 10.32 9.66 -0.50
N LEU A 209 9.90 10.75 0.15
CA LEU A 209 9.39 11.94 -0.54
C LEU A 209 10.40 12.57 -1.50
N GLY A 210 11.68 12.66 -1.13
CA GLY A 210 12.70 13.25 -1.98
C GLY A 210 12.84 12.53 -3.33
N ILE A 211 12.94 11.19 -3.31
CA ILE A 211 13.05 10.36 -4.51
C ILE A 211 11.76 10.42 -5.32
N LYS A 212 10.59 10.33 -4.66
CA LYS A 212 9.29 10.45 -5.33
C LYS A 212 9.11 11.78 -6.03
N LEU A 213 9.46 12.89 -5.39
CA LEU A 213 9.38 14.22 -6.00
C LEU A 213 10.33 14.38 -7.18
N GLY A 214 11.56 13.87 -7.07
CA GLY A 214 12.53 13.88 -8.18
C GLY A 214 11.99 13.14 -9.40
N LEU A 215 11.62 11.87 -9.21
CA LEU A 215 11.07 11.03 -10.29
C LEU A 215 9.75 11.59 -10.82
N GLY A 216 8.88 12.11 -9.94
CA GLY A 216 7.60 12.69 -10.32
C GLY A 216 7.74 13.93 -11.21
N ARG A 217 8.76 14.77 -10.97
CA ARG A 217 9.07 15.90 -11.87
C ARG A 217 9.51 15.43 -13.25
N GLU A 218 10.41 14.45 -13.31
CA GLU A 218 10.85 13.88 -14.60
C GLU A 218 9.68 13.25 -15.37
N MET A 219 8.82 12.52 -14.67
CA MET A 219 7.60 11.94 -15.24
C MET A 219 6.63 13.00 -15.75
N ALA A 220 6.46 14.10 -15.01
CA ALA A 220 5.61 15.21 -15.46
C ALA A 220 6.12 15.84 -16.77
N GLU A 221 7.43 16.01 -16.94
CA GLU A 221 8.01 16.53 -18.19
C GLU A 221 7.84 15.55 -19.36
N MET A 222 8.01 14.25 -19.11
CA MET A 222 7.74 13.22 -20.12
C MET A 222 6.26 13.18 -20.51
N TYR A 223 5.35 13.34 -19.53
CA TYR A 223 3.92 13.43 -19.78
C TYR A 223 3.54 14.65 -20.62
N LYS A 224 4.08 15.83 -20.29
CA LYS A 224 3.87 17.04 -21.11
C LYS A 224 4.32 16.81 -22.55
N SER A 225 5.49 16.22 -22.73
CA SER A 225 6.03 15.90 -24.06
C SER A 225 5.12 14.93 -24.82
N LEU A 226 4.61 13.89 -24.15
CA LEU A 226 3.67 12.94 -24.72
C LEU A 226 2.35 13.62 -25.13
N ALA A 227 1.80 14.46 -24.26
CA ALA A 227 0.56 15.19 -24.52
C ALA A 227 0.70 16.13 -25.73
N ILE A 228 1.84 16.81 -25.88
CA ILE A 228 2.14 17.63 -27.06
C ILE A 228 2.17 16.75 -28.32
N GLN A 229 2.84 15.58 -28.27
CA GLN A 229 2.89 14.68 -29.43
C GLN A 229 1.51 14.12 -29.80
N GLN A 230 0.68 13.78 -28.80
CA GLN A 230 -0.71 13.37 -29.01
C GLN A 230 -1.52 14.47 -29.69
N GLU A 231 -1.37 15.72 -29.28
CA GLU A 231 -2.06 16.85 -29.90
C GLU A 231 -1.58 17.11 -31.33
N ILE A 232 -0.27 17.03 -31.58
CA ILE A 232 0.29 17.12 -32.94
C ILE A 232 -0.28 16.03 -33.84
N GLU A 233 -0.35 14.78 -33.37
CA GLU A 233 -0.91 13.67 -34.12
C GLU A 233 -2.40 13.89 -34.42
N ARG A 234 -3.17 14.33 -33.42
CA ARG A 234 -4.59 14.68 -33.58
C ARG A 234 -4.79 15.77 -34.63
N LEU A 235 -4.02 16.85 -34.57
CA LEU A 235 -4.07 17.94 -35.54
C LEU A 235 -3.69 17.47 -36.95
N ARG A 236 -2.68 16.60 -37.08
CA ARG A 236 -2.32 15.99 -38.38
C ARG A 236 -3.46 15.16 -38.96
N GLN A 237 -4.15 14.37 -38.13
CA GLN A 237 -5.31 13.58 -38.57
C GLN A 237 -6.48 14.46 -39.03
N GLN A 238 -6.68 15.62 -38.39
CA GLN A 238 -7.71 16.59 -38.78
C GLN A 238 -7.35 17.37 -40.05
N LEU A 239 -6.07 17.72 -40.23
CA LEU A 239 -5.58 18.50 -41.36
C LEU A 239 -5.39 17.67 -42.63
N ASN A 240 -5.00 16.40 -42.52
CA ASN A 240 -4.81 15.51 -43.68
C ASN A 240 -6.02 15.49 -44.65
N PRO A 241 -7.27 15.31 -44.22
CA PRO A 241 -8.42 15.34 -45.13
C PRO A 241 -8.67 16.73 -45.73
N ILE A 242 -8.36 17.81 -45.00
CA ILE A 242 -8.53 19.20 -45.49
C ILE A 242 -7.47 19.52 -46.54
N ALA A 243 -6.22 19.14 -46.28
CA ALA A 243 -5.10 19.29 -47.20
C ALA A 243 -5.32 18.44 -48.45
N GLN A 244 -5.72 17.17 -48.32
CA GLN A 244 -6.03 16.31 -49.46
C GLN A 244 -7.19 16.85 -50.31
N ARG A 245 -8.25 17.40 -49.70
CA ARG A 245 -9.34 18.05 -50.43
C ARG A 245 -8.91 19.32 -51.17
N ARG A 246 -8.09 20.16 -50.53
CA ARG A 246 -7.59 21.41 -51.16
C ARG A 246 -6.56 21.15 -52.26
N PHE A 247 -5.63 20.24 -52.05
CA PHE A 247 -4.65 19.87 -53.07
C PHE A 247 -5.28 19.05 -54.21
N GLY A 248 -6.24 18.18 -53.92
CA GLY A 248 -7.06 17.53 -54.96
C GLY A 248 -7.87 18.53 -55.79
N ALA A 249 -8.40 19.60 -55.16
CA ALA A 249 -9.06 20.68 -55.87
C ALA A 249 -8.11 21.58 -56.69
N LEU A 250 -6.83 21.67 -56.32
CA LEU A 250 -5.80 22.41 -57.05
C LEU A 250 -5.13 21.58 -58.17
N GLN A 251 -5.30 20.25 -58.18
CA GLN A 251 -4.81 19.36 -59.24
C GLN A 251 -5.77 19.24 -60.43
N GLN A 252 -6.97 19.83 -60.37
CA GLN A 252 -7.72 20.11 -61.58
C GLN A 252 -7.23 21.45 -62.15
N PRO A 253 -6.54 21.47 -63.31
CA PRO A 253 -6.22 22.72 -63.97
C PRO A 253 -7.54 23.35 -64.43
N SER A 254 -8.12 24.19 -63.57
CA SER A 254 -9.24 25.06 -63.92
C SER A 254 -8.69 26.18 -64.79
N HIS A 255 -8.33 25.86 -66.04
CA HIS A 255 -8.07 26.86 -67.06
C HIS A 255 -9.44 27.41 -67.46
N PRO A 256 -9.82 28.64 -67.10
CA PRO A 256 -11.21 29.12 -67.26
C PRO A 256 -11.69 29.08 -68.71
N VAL A 257 -10.75 29.22 -69.65
CA VAL A 257 -10.98 29.11 -71.09
C VAL A 257 -11.19 27.64 -71.50
N ALA A 258 -10.51 26.68 -70.88
CA ALA A 258 -10.71 25.26 -71.15
C ALA A 258 -12.09 24.80 -70.65
N GLU A 259 -12.53 25.26 -69.47
CA GLU A 259 -13.90 25.00 -68.97
C GLU A 259 -14.97 25.54 -69.92
N ARG A 260 -14.74 26.72 -70.52
CA ARG A 260 -15.64 27.29 -71.53
C ARG A 260 -15.70 26.41 -72.78
N HIS A 261 -14.54 26.02 -73.33
CA HIS A 261 -14.48 25.11 -74.47
C HIS A 261 -15.14 23.76 -74.17
N ARG A 262 -14.94 23.22 -72.96
CA ARG A 262 -15.56 21.96 -72.52
C ARG A 262 -17.08 22.06 -72.45
N ARG A 263 -17.63 23.15 -71.91
CA ARG A 263 -19.08 23.38 -71.88
C ARG A 263 -19.66 23.53 -73.28
N GLN A 264 -19.03 24.34 -74.13
CA GLN A 264 -19.49 24.57 -75.50
C GLN A 264 -19.42 23.28 -76.34
N ALA A 265 -18.36 22.48 -76.19
CA ALA A 265 -18.26 21.18 -76.85
C ALA A 265 -19.41 20.23 -76.47
N ARG A 266 -19.78 20.17 -75.18
CA ARG A 266 -20.92 19.35 -74.72
C ARG A 266 -22.25 19.80 -75.30
N GLU A 267 -22.51 21.11 -75.33
CA GLU A 267 -23.74 21.69 -75.89
C GLU A 267 -23.85 21.39 -77.39
N LEU A 268 -22.77 21.58 -78.15
CA LEU A 268 -22.73 21.30 -79.59
C LEU A 268 -22.87 19.79 -79.90
N LEU A 269 -22.27 18.93 -79.07
CA LEU A 269 -22.46 17.48 -79.16
C LEU A 269 -23.91 17.06 -78.92
N ALA A 270 -24.60 17.69 -77.95
CA ALA A 270 -26.02 17.45 -77.71
C ALA A 270 -26.88 17.90 -78.90
N GLY A 271 -26.50 18.99 -79.56
CA GLY A 271 -27.09 19.48 -80.80
C GLY A 271 -26.72 18.68 -82.05
N LYS A 272 -25.86 17.65 -81.94
CA LYS A 272 -25.28 16.88 -83.07
C LYS A 272 -24.49 17.73 -84.07
N GLU A 273 -24.01 18.91 -83.66
CA GLU A 273 -23.16 19.80 -84.47
C GLU A 273 -21.69 19.35 -84.36
N TYR A 274 -21.38 18.19 -84.95
CA TYR A 274 -20.12 17.49 -84.73
C TYR A 274 -18.86 18.24 -85.21
N ASP A 275 -18.95 19.05 -86.28
CA ASP A 275 -17.83 19.85 -86.77
C ASP A 275 -17.48 21.02 -85.83
N ALA A 276 -18.51 21.72 -85.36
CA ALA A 276 -18.35 22.80 -84.39
C ALA A 276 -17.87 22.27 -83.03
N ALA A 277 -18.41 21.13 -82.60
CA ALA A 277 -17.95 20.44 -81.40
C ALA A 277 -16.47 20.03 -81.49
N LEU A 278 -16.03 19.52 -82.65
CA LEU A 278 -14.64 19.10 -82.85
C LEU A 278 -13.67 20.29 -82.71
N ALA A 279 -14.05 21.47 -83.21
CA ALA A 279 -13.24 22.67 -83.05
C ALA A 279 -13.05 23.06 -81.57
N GLN A 280 -14.13 22.97 -80.77
CA GLN A 280 -14.07 23.25 -79.33
C GLN A 280 -13.25 22.20 -78.55
N VAL A 281 -13.38 20.92 -78.92
CA VAL A 281 -12.60 19.83 -78.31
C VAL A 281 -11.11 19.94 -78.66
N ASN A 282 -10.76 20.30 -79.90
CA ASN A 282 -9.37 20.54 -80.28
C ASN A 282 -8.77 21.76 -79.56
N ALA A 283 -9.56 22.82 -79.35
CA ALA A 283 -9.15 23.97 -78.55
C ALA A 283 -9.00 23.63 -77.05
N LEU A 284 -9.82 22.72 -76.52
CA LEU A 284 -9.67 22.19 -75.17
C LEU A 284 -8.37 21.36 -75.04
N LEU A 285 -8.11 20.46 -75.98
CA LEU A 285 -6.93 19.59 -75.97
C LEU A 285 -5.63 20.33 -76.31
N SER A 286 -5.67 21.47 -77.00
CA SER A 286 -4.47 22.31 -77.15
C SER A 286 -4.10 23.02 -75.84
N LEU A 287 -5.09 23.35 -75.01
CA LEU A 287 -4.88 23.97 -73.69
C LEU A 287 -4.54 22.93 -72.61
N ILE A 288 -5.15 21.74 -72.69
CA ILE A 288 -4.95 20.63 -71.75
C ILE A 288 -4.78 19.34 -72.57
N PRO A 289 -3.56 19.02 -73.04
CA PRO A 289 -3.30 17.87 -73.92
C PRO A 289 -3.71 16.50 -73.37
N ASP A 290 -3.71 16.35 -72.05
CA ASP A 290 -4.08 15.13 -71.34
C ASP A 290 -5.50 15.17 -70.74
N ASP A 291 -6.37 16.07 -71.20
CA ASP A 291 -7.76 16.13 -70.74
C ASP A 291 -8.52 14.87 -71.18
N GLN A 292 -8.80 13.99 -70.22
CA GLN A 292 -9.45 12.71 -70.46
C GLN A 292 -10.85 12.89 -71.05
N GLU A 293 -11.59 13.90 -70.59
CA GLU A 293 -12.93 14.20 -71.10
C GLU A 293 -12.92 14.71 -72.54
N GLY A 294 -11.95 15.56 -72.90
CA GLY A 294 -11.74 16.01 -74.27
C GLY A 294 -11.43 14.86 -75.23
N ARG A 295 -10.63 13.88 -74.80
CA ARG A 295 -10.34 12.67 -75.61
C ARG A 295 -11.58 11.82 -75.82
N ASP A 296 -12.37 11.59 -74.77
CA ASP A 296 -13.63 10.84 -74.87
C ASP A 296 -14.63 11.52 -75.82
N MET A 297 -14.73 12.86 -75.76
CA MET A 297 -15.58 13.61 -76.70
C MET A 297 -15.08 13.48 -78.14
N LEU A 298 -13.77 13.54 -78.37
CA LEU A 298 -13.17 13.40 -79.69
C LEU A 298 -13.45 12.02 -80.30
N GLU A 299 -13.33 10.95 -79.51
CA GLU A 299 -13.70 9.59 -79.95
C GLU A 299 -15.17 9.49 -80.31
N ARG A 300 -16.08 10.09 -79.52
CA ARG A 300 -17.53 10.10 -79.82
C ARG A 300 -17.84 10.85 -81.11
N ILE A 301 -17.18 11.97 -81.37
CA ILE A 301 -17.31 12.72 -82.63
C ILE A 301 -16.83 11.87 -83.82
N GLN A 302 -15.67 11.23 -83.69
CA GLN A 302 -15.11 10.38 -84.74
C GLN A 302 -15.99 9.15 -85.01
N ALA A 303 -16.55 8.54 -83.98
CA ALA A 303 -17.49 7.44 -84.12
C ALA A 303 -18.77 7.89 -84.83
N ALA A 304 -19.34 9.03 -84.46
CA ALA A 304 -20.55 9.57 -85.10
C ALA A 304 -20.33 9.90 -86.58
N LYS A 305 -19.16 10.43 -86.95
CA LYS A 305 -18.78 10.73 -88.34
C LYS A 305 -18.49 9.51 -89.21
N ARG A 306 -18.26 8.33 -88.62
CA ARG A 306 -18.09 7.06 -89.35
C ARG A 306 -19.41 6.37 -89.68
N VAL A 307 -20.51 6.78 -89.04
CA VAL A 307 -21.85 6.20 -89.19
C VAL A 307 -22.80 7.11 -89.97
N ALA A 308 -22.40 8.37 -90.21
CA ALA A 308 -23.09 9.34 -91.06
C ALA A 308 -22.53 9.31 -92.49
#